data_AF-A0A4U9HUN5-F1
#
_entry.id   AF-A0A4U9HUN5-F1
#
_cell.length_a   1.000
_cell.length_b   1.000
_cell.length_c   1.000
_cell.angle_alpha   90.00
_cell.angle_beta   90.00
_cell.angle_gamma   90.00
#
_symmetry.space_group_name_H-M   'P 1'
#
loop_
_entity.id
_entity.type
_entity.pdbx_description
1 polymer ?
#
loop_
_entity_poly.entity_id
_entity_poly.type
_entity_poly.pdbx_seq_one_letter_code
_entity_poly.pdbx_strand_id
1 'polypeptide(L)' 'MLESGQGWAFLPKHFAAASWRDVKAIDVEVGNLALSQMIVMLWKPGMTIDFAVSEAIKIIPDVWAESAVTLAGHAG' A
#
# COMPACT_ATOMS: atom_id res chain seq x y z
N MET A 1 -16.17 9.84 -7.82
CA MET A 1 -15.94 11.12 -7.09
C MET A 1 -14.70 11.81 -7.64
N LEU A 2 -13.51 11.22 -7.53
CA LEU A 2 -12.29 11.82 -8.08
C LEU A 2 -12.28 11.91 -9.62
N GLU A 3 -12.63 10.83 -10.33
CA GLU A 3 -12.76 10.85 -11.81
C GLU A 3 -13.92 11.73 -12.33
N SER A 4 -14.77 12.23 -11.42
CA SER A 4 -15.84 13.18 -11.74
C SER A 4 -15.48 14.62 -11.33
N GLY A 5 -14.22 14.89 -11.00
CA GLY A 5 -13.72 16.21 -10.60
C GLY A 5 -14.18 16.68 -9.22
N GLN A 6 -14.71 15.79 -8.38
CA GLN A 6 -15.25 16.13 -7.07
C GLN A 6 -14.17 15.99 -5.98
N GLY A 7 -13.28 16.98 -5.91
CA GLY A 7 -12.34 17.17 -4.80
C GLY A 7 -11.00 16.44 -4.93
N TRP A 8 -10.34 16.25 -3.79
CA TRP A 8 -9.01 15.65 -3.66
C TRP A 8 -8.97 14.70 -2.46
N ALA A 9 -8.02 13.76 -2.46
CA ALA A 9 -7.83 12.81 -1.38
C ALA A 9 -6.35 12.44 -1.23
N PHE A 10 -5.94 12.09 0.00
CA PHE A 10 -4.69 11.36 0.22
C PHE A 10 -4.95 9.87 -0.01
N LEU A 11 -4.23 9.27 -0.96
CA LEU A 11 -4.41 7.88 -1.34
C LEU A 11 -3.11 7.10 -1.15
N PRO A 12 -3.18 5.85 -0.68
CA PRO A 12 -2.04 4.95 -0.70
C PRO A 12 -1.55 4.69 -2.13
N LYS A 13 -0.25 4.50 -2.30
CA LYS A 13 0.36 4.25 -3.62
C LYS A 13 -0.20 3.01 -4.32
N HIS A 14 -0.63 1.99 -3.57
CA HIS A 14 -1.19 0.75 -4.13
C HIS A 14 -2.57 0.93 -4.78
N PHE A 15 -3.25 2.08 -4.61
CA PHE A 15 -4.47 2.39 -5.37
C PHE A 15 -4.19 2.76 -6.82
N ALA A 16 -2.91 3.00 -7.19
CA ALA A 16 -2.48 3.33 -8.54
C ALA A 16 -3.31 4.46 -9.18
N ALA A 17 -3.64 5.50 -8.39
CA ALA A 17 -4.55 6.57 -8.81
C ALA A 17 -4.08 7.35 -10.05
N ALA A 18 -2.78 7.28 -10.38
CA ALA A 18 -2.22 7.82 -11.63
C ALA A 18 -2.79 7.15 -12.90
N SER A 19 -3.39 5.96 -12.77
CA SER A 19 -4.04 5.24 -13.87
C SER A 19 -5.51 5.62 -14.08
N TRP A 20 -6.10 6.40 -13.18
CA TRP A 20 -7.52 6.74 -13.23
C TRP A 20 -7.78 7.90 -14.20
N ARG A 21 -8.95 7.90 -14.83
CA ARG A 21 -9.29 8.89 -15.86
C ARG A 21 -9.46 10.27 -15.22
N ASP A 22 -8.84 11.28 -15.82
CA ASP A 22 -8.92 12.68 -15.37
C ASP A 22 -8.45 12.91 -13.92
N VAL A 23 -7.63 11.99 -13.38
CA VAL A 23 -7.04 12.09 -12.04
C VAL A 23 -5.54 12.28 -12.17
N LYS A 24 -5.00 13.25 -11.41
CA LYS A 24 -3.57 13.50 -11.31
C LYS A 24 -3.06 13.07 -9.95
N ALA A 25 -2.14 12.11 -9.93
CA ALA A 25 -1.38 11.79 -8.72
C ALA A 25 -0.28 12.84 -8.51
N ILE A 26 -0.12 13.29 -7.27
CA ILE A 26 0.96 14.18 -6.85
C ILE A 26 1.65 13.46 -5.69
N ASP A 27 2.95 13.20 -5.82
CA ASP A 27 3.74 12.67 -4.70
C ASP A 27 3.84 13.75 -3.61
N VAL A 28 3.47 13.39 -2.38
CA VAL A 28 3.52 14.28 -1.23
C VAL A 28 4.48 13.67 -0.21
N GLU A 29 5.55 14.40 0.12
CA GLU A 29 6.34 14.11 1.31
C GLU A 29 5.58 14.62 2.55
N VAL A 30 4.86 13.74 3.22
CA VAL A 30 4.31 14.03 4.54
C VAL A 30 5.39 13.70 5.57
N GLY A 31 6.24 14.67 5.91
CA GLY A 31 7.39 14.48 6.79
C GLY A 31 7.02 13.82 8.13
N ASN A 32 7.81 12.83 8.58
CA ASN A 32 7.81 12.02 9.82
C ASN A 32 6.47 11.56 10.47
N LEU A 33 5.34 11.99 9.94
CA LEU A 33 3.96 11.62 10.26
C LEU A 33 3.28 11.09 8.99
N ALA A 34 4.08 10.49 8.11
CA ALA A 34 3.58 9.74 6.97
C ALA A 34 2.44 8.84 7.47
N LEU A 35 1.27 8.94 6.84
CA LEU A 35 0.11 8.10 7.15
C LEU A 35 0.53 6.63 7.03
N SER A 36 0.98 6.06 8.14
CA SER A 36 1.42 4.67 8.20
C SER A 36 0.16 3.82 8.19
N GLN A 37 -0.15 3.24 7.03
CA GLN A 37 -1.23 2.29 6.92
C GLN A 37 -0.74 0.92 7.37
N MET A 38 -1.29 0.44 8.47
CA MET A 38 -1.07 -0.92 8.92
C MET A 38 -1.97 -1.86 8.12
N ILE A 39 -1.36 -2.76 7.34
CA ILE A 39 -2.08 -3.89 6.73
C ILE A 39 -2.04 -5.05 7.73
N VAL A 40 -3.22 -5.62 8.02
CA VAL A 40 -3.35 -6.76 8.94
C VAL A 40 -3.93 -7.96 8.21
N MET A 41 -3.47 -9.15 8.59
CA MET A 41 -4.04 -10.41 8.14
C MET A 41 -4.98 -10.95 9.22
N LEU A 42 -6.20 -11.31 8.82
CA LEU A 42 -7.22 -11.82 9.72
C LEU A 42 -7.48 -13.31 9.43
N TRP A 43 -7.57 -14.11 10.47
CA TRP A 43 -8.00 -15.51 10.39
C TRP A 43 -8.94 -15.85 11.54
N LYS A 44 -9.71 -16.93 11.35
CA LYS A 44 -10.64 -17.41 12.36
C LYS A 44 -9.86 -17.88 13.60
N PRO A 45 -10.16 -17.36 14.80
CA PRO A 45 -9.52 -17.80 16.03
C PRO A 45 -9.69 -19.31 16.26
N GLY A 46 -8.62 -19.99 16.68
CA GLY A 46 -8.63 -21.43 16.96
C GLY A 46 -8.52 -22.34 15.72
N MET A 47 -8.47 -21.80 14.51
CA MET A 47 -8.09 -22.58 13.33
C MET A 47 -6.56 -22.61 13.19
N THR A 48 -6.02 -23.80 12.94
CA THR A 48 -4.66 -23.95 12.43
C THR A 48 -4.60 -23.28 11.06
N ILE A 49 -3.66 -22.36 10.88
CA ILE A 49 -3.38 -21.77 9.58
C ILE A 49 -2.97 -22.89 8.62
N ASP A 50 -3.57 -22.89 7.42
CA ASP A 50 -3.19 -23.80 6.35
C ASP A 50 -1.70 -23.65 6.02
N PHE A 51 -1.02 -24.76 5.75
CA PHE A 51 0.41 -24.76 5.50
C PHE A 51 0.80 -23.82 4.35
N ALA A 52 0.05 -23.82 3.24
CA ALA A 52 0.36 -22.96 2.10
C ALA A 52 0.20 -21.47 2.45
N VAL A 53 -0.80 -21.14 3.28
CA VAL A 53 -0.98 -19.77 3.79
C VAL A 53 0.17 -19.40 4.73
N SER A 54 0.61 -20.30 5.60
CA SER A 54 1.74 -20.05 6.50
C SER A 54 3.03 -19.79 5.74
N GLU A 55 3.30 -20.54 4.67
CA GLU A 55 4.50 -20.33 3.85
C GLU A 55 4.42 -19.01 3.08
N ALA A 56 3.24 -18.67 2.55
CA ALA A 56 3.03 -17.40 1.88
C ALA A 56 3.19 -16.18 2.82
N ILE A 57 2.82 -16.30 4.10
CA ILE A 57 3.01 -15.22 5.07
C ILE A 57 4.50 -14.91 5.31
N LYS A 58 5.36 -15.93 5.25
CA LYS A 58 6.80 -15.78 5.50
C LYS A 58 7.51 -14.90 4.46
N ILE A 59 7.00 -14.85 3.24
CA ILE A 59 7.61 -14.03 2.15
C ILE A 59 7.15 -12.57 2.17
N ILE A 60 6.08 -12.24 2.89
CA ILE A 60 5.50 -10.89 2.90
C ILE A 60 6.50 -9.83 3.38
N PRO A 61 7.29 -10.03 4.45
CA PRO A 61 8.27 -9.03 4.89
C PRO A 61 9.31 -8.69 3.82
N ASP A 62 9.79 -9.69 3.08
CA ASP A 62 10.80 -9.52 2.04
C ASP A 62 10.24 -8.73 0.85
N VAL A 63 9.05 -9.11 0.37
CA VAL A 63 8.34 -8.39 -0.70
C VAL A 63 8.02 -6.95 -0.31
N TRP A 64 7.69 -6.72 0.97
CA TRP A 64 7.41 -5.39 1.49
C TRP A 64 8.68 -4.53 1.56
N ALA A 65 9.81 -5.11 1.97
CA ALA A 65 11.10 -4.42 2.02
C ALA A 65 11.57 -4.00 0.61
N GLU A 66 11.46 -4.87 -0.38
CA GLU A 66 11.79 -4.57 -1.78
C GLU A 66 10.92 -3.43 -2.35
N SER A 67 9.63 -3.43 -2.00
CA SER A 67 8.70 -2.37 -2.39
C SER A 67 9.05 -1.03 -1.72
N ALA A 68 9.47 -1.05 -0.46
CA ALA A 68 9.90 0.15 0.27
C ALA A 68 11.21 0.74 -0.29
N VAL A 69 12.16 -0.11 -0.70
CA VAL A 69 13.43 0.31 -1.33
C VAL A 69 13.20 0.95 -2.70
N THR A 70 12.28 0.40 -3.50
CA THR A 70 11.92 0.96 -4.82
C THR A 70 11.30 2.36 -4.70
N LEU A 71 10.55 2.62 -3.63
CA LEU A 71 9.95 3.92 -3.34
C LEU A 71 10.96 4.97 -2.87
N ALA A 72 12.07 4.57 -2.23
CA ALA A 72 13.13 5.48 -1.83
C ALA A 72 14.04 5.90 -3.00
N GLY A 73 14.19 5.04 -4.02
CA GLY A 73 15.06 5.30 -5.18
C GLY A 73 14.50 6.31 -6.20
N HIS A 74 13.21 6.66 -6.15
CA HIS A 74 12.59 7.69 -7.01
C HIS A 74 12.57 9.09 -6.39
N ALA A 75 13.11 9.25 -5.17
CA ALA A 75 13.19 10.54 -4.46
C ALA A 75 14.60 11.18 -4.53
N GLY A 76 15.48 10.67 -5.40
CA GLY A 76 16.84 11.18 -5.64
C GLY A 76 17.00 11.87 -6.98
#